data_AF-A0A096KQ81-F1
#
_entry.id   AF-A0A096KQ81-F1
#
_cell.length_a   1.000
_cell.length_b   1.000
_cell.length_c   1.000
_cell.angle_alpha   90.00
_cell.angle_beta   90.00
_cell.angle_gamma   90.00
#
_symmetry.space_group_name_H-M   'P 1'
#
loop_
_entity.id
_entity.type
_entity.pdbx_description
1 polymer ?
#
loop_
_entity_poly.entity_id
_entity_poly.type
_entity_poly.pdbx_seq_one_letter_code
_entity_poly.pdbx_strand_id
1 'polypeptide(L)'
;AQGRRKSGSTGSPRPTWRLAMSHVNSEPRGALGFATPARAFRAMLGEDAAALLDAYGVWDVPLGDLDLTPGLIERARAERGDAPLA
;
A
#
# COMPACT_ATOMS: atom_id res chain seq x y z
N ALA A 1 -15.83 45.06 -22.62
CA ALA A 1 -15.01 44.52 -21.51
C ALA A 1 -15.83 43.50 -20.72
N GLN A 2 -15.45 42.21 -20.73
CA GLN A 2 -15.68 41.27 -19.64
C GLN A 2 -15.00 39.93 -20.00
N GLY A 3 -13.83 39.72 -19.43
CA GLY A 3 -13.09 38.46 -19.55
C GLY A 3 -13.70 37.41 -18.64
N ARG A 4 -14.11 36.27 -19.20
CA ARG A 4 -14.38 35.05 -18.43
C ARG A 4 -13.05 34.49 -17.95
N ARG A 5 -12.71 34.71 -16.68
CA ARG A 5 -11.63 33.96 -16.01
C ARG A 5 -12.14 32.53 -15.83
N LYS A 6 -11.55 31.57 -16.54
CA LYS A 6 -11.71 30.15 -16.20
C LYS A 6 -11.06 29.97 -14.82
N SER A 7 -11.85 29.61 -13.81
CA SER A 7 -11.35 29.20 -12.51
C SER A 7 -10.59 27.89 -12.69
N GLY A 8 -9.27 28.01 -12.91
CA GLY A 8 -8.36 26.88 -12.79
C GLY A 8 -8.41 26.42 -11.35
N SER A 9 -9.06 25.29 -11.10
CA SER A 9 -8.87 24.51 -9.87
C SER A 9 -7.41 24.08 -9.86
N THR A 10 -6.57 24.82 -9.13
CA THR A 10 -5.17 24.49 -8.83
C THR A 10 -5.05 23.38 -7.78
N GLY A 11 -6.04 22.49 -7.72
CA GLY A 11 -5.91 21.23 -7.00
C GLY A 11 -4.90 20.37 -7.74
N SER A 12 -3.61 20.55 -7.44
CA SER A 12 -2.60 19.51 -7.66
C SER A 12 -3.22 18.20 -7.18
N PRO A 13 -3.37 17.17 -8.04
CA PRO A 13 -3.99 15.93 -7.62
C PRO A 13 -3.13 15.40 -6.49
N ARG A 14 -3.60 15.53 -5.25
CA ARG A 14 -2.93 14.95 -4.09
C ARG A 14 -2.74 13.48 -4.45
N PRO A 15 -1.49 12.99 -4.56
CA PRO A 15 -1.25 11.62 -4.97
C PRO A 15 -1.98 10.73 -3.98
N THR A 16 -3.01 10.06 -4.45
CA THR A 16 -3.80 9.14 -3.62
C THR A 16 -3.01 7.85 -3.47
N TRP A 17 -3.22 7.16 -2.35
CA TRP A 17 -2.66 5.82 -2.10
C TRP A 17 -2.86 4.87 -3.27
N ARG A 18 -4.00 4.97 -3.96
CA ARG A 18 -4.33 4.21 -5.17
C ARG A 18 -3.38 4.48 -6.34
N LEU A 19 -2.95 5.73 -6.56
CA LEU A 19 -2.02 6.09 -7.62
C LEU A 19 -0.59 5.65 -7.28
N ALA A 20 -0.20 5.78 -6.01
CA ALA A 20 1.08 5.27 -5.51
C ALA A 20 1.14 3.74 -5.66
N MET A 21 0.11 3.02 -5.21
CA MET A 21 0.03 1.57 -5.33
C MET A 21 -0.07 1.09 -6.78
N SER A 22 -0.76 1.78 -7.70
CA SER A 22 -0.83 1.32 -9.09
C SER A 22 0.50 1.42 -9.83
N HIS A 23 1.33 2.44 -9.53
CA HIS A 23 2.71 2.51 -10.04
C HIS A 23 3.65 1.53 -9.31
N VAL A 24 3.47 1.38 -8.00
CA VAL A 24 4.22 0.44 -7.15
C VAL A 24 3.81 -1.02 -7.39
N ASN A 25 2.73 -1.37 -8.10
CA ASN A 25 2.44 -2.78 -8.39
C ASN A 25 3.05 -3.27 -9.71
N SER A 26 3.31 -2.36 -10.66
CA SER A 26 3.77 -2.73 -12.01
C SER A 26 5.28 -2.68 -12.20
N GLU A 27 6.00 -1.77 -11.51
CA GLU A 27 7.47 -1.71 -11.54
C GLU A 27 8.09 -1.19 -10.22
N PRO A 28 7.62 -1.65 -9.04
CA PRO A 28 8.05 -1.11 -7.74
C PRO A 28 9.55 -1.23 -7.51
N ARG A 29 10.09 -2.43 -7.73
CA ARG A 29 11.40 -2.76 -7.20
C ARG A 29 12.48 -2.01 -7.95
N GLY A 30 12.38 -1.87 -9.28
CA GLY A 30 13.32 -1.07 -10.05
C GLY A 30 13.33 0.40 -9.63
N ALA A 31 12.15 1.01 -9.53
CA ALA A 31 12.01 2.43 -9.15
C ALA A 31 12.38 2.72 -7.69
N LEU A 32 12.28 1.71 -6.81
CA LEU A 32 12.58 1.83 -5.38
C LEU A 32 13.99 1.33 -5.02
N GLY A 33 14.88 1.12 -5.99
CA GLY A 33 16.22 0.59 -5.70
C GLY A 33 16.20 -0.78 -5.00
N PHE A 34 15.21 -1.60 -5.37
CA PHE A 34 14.88 -2.91 -4.81
C PHE A 34 14.45 -2.91 -3.34
N ALA A 35 14.21 -1.75 -2.74
CA ALA A 35 13.57 -1.65 -1.43
C ALA A 35 12.11 -2.12 -1.47
N THR A 36 11.62 -2.66 -0.35
CA THR A 36 10.17 -2.88 -0.20
C THR A 36 9.47 -1.52 -0.17
N PRO A 37 8.20 -1.43 -0.65
CA PRO A 37 7.45 -0.17 -0.63
C PRO A 37 7.37 0.47 0.76
N ALA A 38 7.17 -0.33 1.81
CA ALA A 38 7.16 0.14 3.19
C ALA A 38 8.51 0.77 3.58
N ARG A 39 9.63 0.14 3.19
CA ARG A 39 10.98 0.65 3.48
C ARG A 39 11.27 1.94 2.71
N ALA A 40 10.83 2.02 1.46
CA ALA A 40 10.95 3.23 0.65
C ALA A 40 10.13 4.39 1.22
N PHE A 41 8.88 4.15 1.63
CA PHE A 41 8.05 5.19 2.26
C PHE A 41 8.66 5.69 3.56
N ARG A 42 9.15 4.80 4.42
CA ARG A 42 9.86 5.18 5.66
C ARG A 42 11.08 6.06 5.35
N ALA A 43 11.85 5.74 4.31
CA ALA A 43 12.99 6.55 3.90
C ALA A 43 12.58 7.93 3.34
N MET A 44 11.43 8.03 2.68
CA MET A 44 10.95 9.26 2.04
C MET A 44 10.18 10.20 2.97
N LEU A 45 9.44 9.66 3.94
CA LEU A 45 8.47 10.40 4.75
C LEU A 45 8.71 10.29 6.26
N GLY A 46 9.68 9.47 6.71
CA GLY A 46 10.01 9.33 8.13
C GLY A 46 8.82 8.87 8.98
N GLU A 47 8.54 9.59 10.07
CA GLU A 47 7.46 9.28 11.01
C GLU A 47 6.06 9.33 10.38
N ASP A 48 5.85 10.18 9.37
CA ASP A 48 4.56 10.23 8.66
C ASP A 48 4.30 8.91 7.92
N ALA A 49 5.36 8.24 7.42
CA ALA A 49 5.22 6.90 6.85
C ALA A 49 4.97 5.85 7.93
N ALA A 50 5.54 5.98 9.13
CA ALA A 50 5.26 5.05 10.22
C ALA A 50 3.78 5.12 10.63
N ALA A 51 3.25 6.33 10.83
CA ALA A 51 1.84 6.55 11.14
C ALA A 51 0.92 6.05 10.01
N LEU A 52 1.31 6.30 8.75
CA LEU A 52 0.57 5.80 7.59
C LEU A 52 0.54 4.27 7.55
N LEU A 53 1.69 3.61 7.66
CA LEU A 53 1.78 2.16 7.58
C LEU A 53 1.03 1.47 8.73
N ASP A 54 1.09 2.03 9.93
CA ASP A 54 0.33 1.54 11.09
C ASP A 54 -1.19 1.66 10.87
N ALA A 55 -1.66 2.81 10.39
CA ALA A 55 -3.08 3.02 10.06
C ALA A 55 -3.59 2.07 8.97
N TYR A 56 -2.71 1.62 8.07
CA TYR A 56 -3.02 0.62 7.05
C TYR A 56 -2.80 -0.83 7.51
N GLY A 57 -2.32 -1.07 8.74
CA GLY A 57 -1.98 -2.40 9.23
C GLY A 57 -0.87 -3.06 8.41
N VAL A 58 0.17 -2.31 8.04
CA VAL A 58 1.33 -2.82 7.29
C VAL A 58 2.56 -2.84 8.18
N TRP A 59 3.08 -4.05 8.42
CA TRP A 59 4.30 -4.28 9.20
C TRP A 59 5.23 -5.26 8.48
N ASP A 60 6.52 -5.21 8.81
CA ASP A 60 7.49 -6.21 8.35
C ASP A 60 7.29 -7.50 9.17
N VAL A 61 7.22 -8.64 8.48
CA VAL A 61 7.14 -9.97 9.09
C VAL A 61 8.41 -10.75 8.74
N PRO A 62 9.16 -11.26 9.72
CA PRO A 62 10.29 -12.15 9.43
C PRO A 62 9.84 -13.38 8.66
N LEU A 63 10.64 -13.84 7.71
CA LEU A 63 10.29 -15.00 6.89
C LEU A 63 10.04 -16.28 7.73
N GLY A 64 10.78 -16.44 8.83
CA GLY A 64 10.61 -17.58 9.74
C GLY A 64 9.28 -17.58 10.51
N ASP A 65 8.63 -16.43 10.61
CA ASP A 65 7.35 -16.27 11.30
C ASP A 65 6.17 -16.34 10.32
N LEU A 66 6.45 -16.47 9.02
CA LEU A 66 5.44 -16.53 7.98
C LEU A 66 4.93 -17.97 7.83
N ASP A 67 3.65 -18.19 8.13
CA ASP A 67 2.99 -19.47 7.86
C ASP A 67 2.74 -19.62 6.36
N LEU A 68 3.64 -20.36 5.70
CA LEU A 68 3.55 -20.71 4.28
C LEU A 68 2.89 -22.08 4.06
N THR A 69 2.30 -22.68 5.09
CA THR A 69 1.62 -23.96 4.94
C THR A 69 0.29 -23.77 4.20
N PRO A 70 -0.18 -24.78 3.43
CA PRO A 70 -1.52 -24.74 2.85
C PRO A 70 -2.64 -24.57 3.90
N GLY A 71 -2.39 -25.01 5.15
CA GLY A 71 -3.33 -24.87 6.26
C GLY A 71 -3.65 -23.43 6.65
N LEU A 72 -2.79 -22.47 6.32
CA LEU A 72 -3.04 -21.03 6.50
C LEU A 72 -4.37 -20.63 5.84
N ILE A 73 -4.64 -21.14 4.65
CA ILE A 73 -5.80 -20.75 3.84
C ILE A 73 -7.08 -21.23 4.51
N GLU A 74 -7.11 -22.48 4.98
CA GLU A 74 -8.24 -23.05 5.72
C GLU A 74 -8.51 -22.29 7.03
N ARG A 75 -7.46 -21.94 7.79
CA ARG A 75 -7.61 -21.11 8.99
C ARG A 75 -8.23 -19.75 8.65
N ALA A 76 -7.69 -19.06 7.65
CA ALA A 76 -8.19 -17.75 7.24
C ALA A 76 -9.64 -17.81 6.71
N ARG A 77 -10.04 -18.92 6.08
CA ARG A 77 -11.43 -19.18 5.68
C ARG A 77 -12.33 -19.36 6.90
N ALA A 78 -11.93 -20.20 7.86
CA ALA A 78 -12.68 -20.43 9.08
C ALA A 78 -12.88 -19.13 9.90
N GLU A 79 -11.85 -18.29 10.01
CA GLU A 79 -11.93 -16.98 10.68
C GLU A 79 -12.95 -16.04 10.04
N ARG A 80 -13.13 -16.10 8.71
CA ARG A 80 -14.17 -15.35 7.99
C ARG A 80 -15.54 -16.04 7.99
N GLY A 81 -15.61 -17.30 8.39
CA GLY A 81 -16.81 -18.14 8.30
C GLY A 81 -17.07 -18.74 6.90
N ASP A 82 -16.06 -18.76 6.03
CA ASP A 82 -16.15 -19.37 4.71
C ASP A 82 -16.19 -20.91 4.80
N ALA A 83 -16.85 -21.57 3.86
CA ALA A 83 -16.86 -23.03 3.78
C ALA A 83 -15.44 -23.58 3.51
N PRO A 84 -15.09 -24.80 3.98
CA PRO A 84 -13.79 -25.42 3.71
C PRO A 84 -13.51 -25.61 2.20
N LEU A 85 -12.23 -25.64 1.81
CA LEU A 85 -11.80 -26.12 0.49
C LEU A 85 -11.90 -27.66 0.48
N ALA A 86 -13.07 -28.18 0.11
CA ALA A 86 -13.24 -29.62 -0.16
C ALA A 86 -12.47 -30.07 -1.40
#